data_AF-A0AAF0W0W9-F1
#
_entry.id   AF-A0AAF0W0W9-F1
#
_cell.length_a   1.000
_cell.length_b   1.000
_cell.length_c   1.000
_cell.angle_alpha   90.00
_cell.angle_beta   90.00
_cell.angle_gamma   90.00
#
_symmetry.space_group_name_H-M   'P 1'
#
loop_
_entity.id
_entity.type
_entity.pdbx_description
1 polymer ?
#
loop_
_entity_poly.entity_id
_entity_poly.type
_entity_poly.pdbx_seq_one_letter_code
_entity_poly.pdbx_strand_id
1 'polypeptide(L)'
;MRVDFHTIVVLAGRFIISPIVMVIIVLIGTKVAGVHLDHVFSSTLIIQSATPTFAVMPILATEYHGDVKFATNIVAVASVLFVVVIPVIMIL
;
A
#
# COMPACT_ATOMS: atom_id res chain seq x y z
N MET A 1 -1.18 7.14 18.48
CA MET A 1 -0.65 6.13 17.53
C MET A 1 0.37 5.30 18.29
N ARG A 2 0.22 3.98 18.29
CA ARG A 2 1.23 3.07 18.81
C ARG A 2 1.92 2.43 17.61
N VAL A 3 3.26 2.47 17.59
CA VAL A 3 4.03 1.76 16.56
C VAL A 3 4.71 0.61 17.27
N ASP A 4 4.14 -0.59 17.08
CA ASP A 4 4.70 -1.85 17.56
C ASP A 4 5.18 -2.68 16.36
N PHE A 5 5.80 -3.81 16.65
CA PHE A 5 6.31 -4.72 15.62
C PHE A 5 5.22 -5.11 14.60
N HIS A 6 4.01 -5.42 15.05
CA HIS A 6 2.90 -5.80 14.18
C HIS A 6 2.48 -4.65 13.25
N THR A 7 2.47 -3.43 13.78
CA THR A 7 2.22 -2.21 13.00
C THR A 7 3.30 -2.02 11.94
N ILE A 8 4.58 -2.17 12.29
CA ILE A 8 5.70 -2.05 11.35
C ILE A 8 5.59 -3.11 10.24
N VAL A 9 5.28 -4.36 10.59
CA VAL A 9 5.12 -5.45 9.62
C VAL A 9 4.00 -5.15 8.62
N VAL A 10 2.85 -4.67 9.10
CA VAL A 10 1.72 -4.28 8.22
C VAL A 10 2.10 -3.13 7.29
N LEU A 11 2.77 -2.10 7.82
CA LEU A 11 3.19 -0.93 7.04
C LEU A 11 4.27 -1.29 6.02
N ALA A 12 5.24 -2.13 6.38
CA ALA A 12 6.25 -2.63 5.45
C ALA A 12 5.61 -3.48 4.33
N GLY A 13 4.65 -4.34 4.68
CA GLY A 13 3.86 -5.07 3.69
C GLY A 13 3.16 -4.14 2.70
N ARG A 14 2.56 -3.06 3.21
CA ARG A 14 1.76 -2.13 2.41
C ARG A 14 2.59 -1.18 1.56
N PHE A 15 3.67 -0.61 2.11
CA PHE A 15 4.44 0.45 1.45
C PHE A 15 5.72 -0.02 0.77
N ILE A 16 6.21 -1.24 1.07
CA ILE A 16 7.44 -1.78 0.48
C ILE A 16 7.10 -3.01 -0.36
N ILE A 17 6.48 -4.02 0.24
CA ILE A 17 6.25 -5.30 -0.45
C ILE A 17 5.23 -5.13 -1.59
N SER A 18 4.09 -4.47 -1.34
CA SER A 18 3.04 -4.27 -2.35
C SER A 18 3.55 -3.51 -3.60
N PRO A 19 4.28 -2.39 -3.49
CA PRO A 19 4.85 -1.72 -4.66
C PRO A 19 5.88 -2.54 -5.42
N ILE A 20 6.75 -3.28 -4.71
CA ILE A 20 7.73 -4.17 -5.35
C ILE A 20 7.01 -5.26 -6.16
N VAL A 21 5.96 -5.87 -5.58
CA VAL A 21 5.15 -6.85 -6.29
C VAL A 21 4.49 -6.24 -7.53
N MET A 22 3.97 -5.01 -7.42
CA MET A 22 3.36 -4.32 -8.57
C MET A 22 4.36 -4.03 -9.69
N VAL A 23 5.57 -3.58 -9.35
CA VAL A 23 6.67 -3.39 -10.33
C VAL A 23 6.99 -4.70 -11.05
N ILE A 24 7.06 -5.82 -10.33
CA ILE A 24 7.30 -7.14 -10.93
C ILE A 24 6.16 -7.50 -11.88
N ILE A 25 4.90 -7.30 -11.48
CA ILE A 25 3.73 -7.59 -12.33
C ILE A 25 3.76 -6.75 -13.61
N VAL A 26 4.03 -5.45 -13.50
CA VAL A 26 4.12 -4.54 -14.67
C VAL A 26 5.28 -4.96 -15.58
N LEU A 27 6.44 -5.33 -15.02
CA LEU A 27 7.60 -5.77 -15.79
C LEU A 27 7.32 -7.09 -16.54
N ILE A 28 6.67 -8.04 -15.90
CA ILE A 28 6.25 -9.30 -16.55
C ILE A 28 5.19 -9.02 -17.62
N GLY A 29 4.18 -8.20 -17.32
CA GLY A 29 3.11 -7.86 -18.26
C GLY A 29 3.63 -7.16 -19.53
N THR A 30 4.59 -6.25 -19.38
CA THR A 30 5.20 -5.52 -20.50
C THR A 30 6.21 -6.38 -21.28
N LYS A 31 7.10 -7.11 -20.60
CA LYS A 31 8.19 -7.86 -21.27
C LYS A 31 7.81 -9.27 -21.73
N VAL A 32 6.97 -9.98 -21.00
CA VAL A 32 6.65 -11.39 -21.25
C VAL A 32 5.31 -11.54 -21.98
N ALA A 33 4.29 -10.78 -21.57
CA ALA A 33 2.96 -10.85 -22.16
C ALA A 33 2.73 -9.87 -23.33
N GLY A 34 3.69 -8.99 -23.63
CA GLY A 34 3.61 -8.03 -24.74
C GLY A 34 2.54 -6.95 -24.57
N VAL A 35 2.07 -6.72 -23.33
CA VAL A 35 1.04 -5.71 -23.04
C VAL A 35 1.70 -4.33 -23.11
N HIS A 36 1.18 -3.49 -24.00
CA HIS A 36 1.62 -2.11 -24.12
C HIS A 36 0.88 -1.27 -23.09
N LEU A 37 1.52 -1.04 -21.95
CA LEU A 37 1.03 -0.16 -20.90
C LEU A 37 1.65 1.22 -21.09
N ASP A 38 0.81 2.25 -21.14
CA ASP A 38 1.29 3.63 -21.12
C ASP A 38 2.12 3.89 -19.85
N HIS A 39 3.14 4.74 -19.98
CA HIS A 39 4.05 5.06 -18.89
C HIS A 39 3.30 5.71 -17.72
N VAL A 40 2.35 6.60 -18.03
CA VAL A 40 1.50 7.24 -17.01
C VAL A 40 0.66 6.19 -16.30
N PHE A 41 0.04 5.28 -17.05
CA PHE A 41 -0.78 4.23 -16.46
C PHE A 41 0.02 3.28 -15.56
N SER A 42 1.19 2.82 -16.00
CA SER A 42 2.08 1.97 -15.20
C SER A 42 2.52 2.65 -13.90
N SER A 43 2.88 3.93 -13.98
CA SER A 43 3.27 4.73 -12.81
C SER A 43 2.11 4.89 -11.83
N THR A 44 0.90 5.15 -12.33
CA THR A 44 -0.29 5.25 -11.47
C THR A 44 -0.59 3.94 -10.76
N LEU A 45 -0.44 2.80 -11.43
CA LEU A 45 -0.64 1.48 -10.83
C LEU A 45 0.33 1.20 -9.67
N ILE A 46 1.60 1.55 -9.84
CA ILE A 46 2.62 1.43 -8.79
C ILE A 46 2.27 2.34 -7.60
N ILE A 47 1.92 3.61 -7.86
CA ILE A 47 1.50 4.55 -6.82
C ILE A 47 0.27 4.04 -6.06
N GLN A 48 -0.73 3.53 -6.77
CA GLN A 48 -1.96 2.99 -6.17
C GLN A 48 -1.70 1.78 -5.27
N SER A 49 -0.71 0.94 -5.63
CA SER A 49 -0.32 -0.20 -4.79
C SER A 49 0.31 0.21 -3.45
N ALA A 50 0.82 1.44 -3.35
CA ALA A 50 1.39 2.03 -2.14
C ALA A 50 0.39 2.91 -1.38
N THR A 51 -0.89 2.91 -1.72
CA THR A 51 -1.90 3.74 -1.03
C THR A 51 -2.15 3.28 0.40
N PRO A 52 -2.53 4.18 1.32
CA PRO A 52 -2.79 3.82 2.70
C PRO A 52 -3.98 2.86 2.77
N THR A 53 -4.07 2.15 3.89
CA THR A 53 -5.16 1.21 4.14
C THR A 53 -6.52 1.91 4.11
N PHE A 54 -7.57 1.18 3.70
CA PHE A 54 -8.94 1.68 3.67
C PHE A 54 -9.36 2.31 5.00
N ALA A 55 -9.88 3.53 4.96
CA ALA A 55 -10.35 4.22 6.15
C ALA A 55 -11.51 3.50 6.85
N VAL A 56 -12.24 2.64 6.12
CA VAL A 56 -13.34 1.81 6.64
C VAL A 56 -12.86 0.48 7.25
N MET A 57 -11.55 0.22 7.30
CA MET A 57 -11.01 -1.00 7.93
C MET A 57 -11.48 -1.21 9.37
N PRO A 58 -11.61 -0.18 10.24
CA PRO A 58 -12.13 -0.36 11.60
C PRO A 58 -13.58 -0.83 11.63
N ILE A 59 -14.39 -0.41 10.65
CA ILE A 59 -15.78 -0.84 10.50
C ILE A 59 -15.80 -2.32 10.12
N LEU A 60 -15.00 -2.73 9.13
CA LEU A 60 -14.87 -4.15 8.76
C LEU A 60 -14.36 -5.01 9.92
N ALA A 61 -13.39 -4.52 10.69
CA ALA A 61 -12.91 -5.20 11.89
C ALA A 61 -14.03 -5.35 12.92
N THR A 62 -14.95 -4.39 13.03
CA THR A 62 -16.10 -4.49 13.93
C THR A 62 -17.09 -5.56 13.45
N GLU A 63 -17.43 -5.55 12.16
CA GLU A 63 -18.37 -6.52 11.56
C GLU A 63 -17.84 -7.96 11.59
N TYR A 64 -16.54 -8.16 11.35
CA TYR A 64 -15.91 -9.48 11.29
C TYR A 64 -15.23 -9.89 12.62
N HIS A 65 -15.55 -9.24 13.74
CA HIS A 65 -15.01 -9.55 15.07
C HIS A 65 -13.45 -9.55 15.14
N GLY A 66 -12.82 -8.68 14.36
CA GLY A 66 -11.39 -8.41 14.36
C GLY A 66 -10.97 -7.32 15.36
N ASP A 67 -9.67 -7.02 15.40
CA ASP A 67 -9.14 -5.99 16.29
C ASP A 67 -9.37 -4.57 15.73
N VAL A 68 -10.48 -3.96 16.17
CA VAL A 68 -10.88 -2.59 15.80
C VAL A 68 -9.83 -1.56 16.20
N LYS A 69 -9.19 -1.73 17.36
CA LYS A 69 -8.20 -0.78 17.89
C LYS A 69 -6.93 -0.82 17.06
N PHE A 70 -6.48 -2.02 16.70
CA PHE A 70 -5.35 -2.21 15.79
C PHE A 70 -5.67 -1.65 14.40
N ALA A 71 -6.83 -2.00 13.81
CA ALA A 71 -7.25 -1.48 12.51
C ALA A 71 -7.29 0.07 12.47
N THR A 72 -7.85 0.69 13.50
CA THR A 72 -7.88 2.15 13.64
C THR A 72 -6.48 2.75 13.71
N ASN A 73 -5.59 2.11 14.48
CA ASN A 73 -4.21 2.56 14.60
C ASN A 73 -3.44 2.43 13.27
N ILE A 74 -3.61 1.34 12.53
CA ILE A 74 -3.02 1.16 11.20
C ILE A 74 -3.48 2.25 10.24
N VAL A 75 -4.78 2.53 10.18
CA VAL A 75 -5.33 3.59 9.30
C VAL A 75 -4.72 4.94 9.63
N ALA A 76 -4.65 5.28 10.92
CA ALA A 76 -4.10 6.56 11.37
C ALA A 76 -2.60 6.69 11.02
N VAL A 77 -1.78 5.67 11.32
CA VAL A 77 -0.34 5.70 11.06
C VAL A 77 -0.05 5.68 9.55
N ALA A 78 -0.75 4.84 8.78
CA ALA A 78 -0.57 4.75 7.34
C ALA A 78 -0.90 6.07 6.64
N SER A 79 -1.95 6.77 7.08
CA SER A 79 -2.33 8.07 6.50
C SER A 79 -1.25 9.14 6.68
N VAL A 80 -0.61 9.18 7.86
CA VAL A 80 0.50 10.10 8.13
C VAL A 80 1.74 9.71 7.33
N LEU A 81 2.09 8.42 7.33
CA LEU A 81 3.27 7.92 6.65
C LEU A 81 3.16 8.10 5.13
N PHE A 82 1.96 7.99 4.58
CA PHE A 82 1.69 8.14 3.15
C PHE A 82 2.13 9.50 2.59
N VAL A 83 2.02 10.57 3.38
CA VAL A 83 2.47 11.93 3.00
C VAL A 83 3.96 11.95 2.65
N VAL A 84 4.76 11.10 3.30
CA VAL A 84 6.21 11.00 3.06
C VAL A 84 6.53 9.92 2.02
N VAL A 85 5.82 8.80 2.04
CA VAL A 85 6.09 7.66 1.15
C VAL A 85 5.82 7.99 -0.32
N ILE A 86 4.76 8.74 -0.64
CA ILE A 86 4.41 9.07 -2.03
C ILE A 86 5.52 9.85 -2.76
N PRO A 87 6.02 10.97 -2.21
CA PRO A 87 7.15 11.67 -2.81
C PRO A 87 8.36 10.77 -3.06
N VAL A 88 8.68 9.87 -2.11
CA VAL A 88 9.81 8.93 -2.24
C VAL A 88 9.59 7.98 -3.41
N ILE A 89 8.40 7.40 -3.55
CA ILE A 89 8.08 6.50 -4.67
C ILE A 89 8.08 7.24 -6.01
N MET A 90 7.65 8.50 -6.04
CA MET A 90 7.64 9.30 -7.27
C MET A 90 9.03 9.75 -7.73
N ILE A 91 9.99 9.87 -6.80
CA ILE A 91 11.38 10.24 -7.11
C ILE A 91 12.20 9.03 -7.56
N LEU A 92 11.84 7.83 -7.08
CA LEU A 92 12.51 6.56 -7.41
C LEU A 92 12.18 6.10 -8.84
#